data_AF-A0A5N4A0Q3-F1
#
_entry.id   AF-A0A5N4A0Q3-F1
#
_cell.length_a   1.000
_cell.length_b   1.000
_cell.length_c   1.000
_cell.angle_alpha   90.00
_cell.angle_beta   90.00
_cell.angle_gamma   90.00
#
_symmetry.space_group_name_H-M   'P 1'
#
loop_
_entity.id
_entity.type
_entity.pdbx_description
1 polymer ?
#
loop_
_entity_poly.entity_id
_entity_poly.type
_entity_poly.pdbx_seq_one_letter_code
_entity_poly.pdbx_strand_id
1 'polypeptide(L)' 'SLCFGALCFKLVTDCNAIRSTAAKKGHIPRIGRWWIELQEYDFNVEYRPGAKMSHVDCFSRNPPLTQDYNVNIINLTEAD' A
#
# COMPACT_ATOMS: atom_id res chain seq x y z
N SER A 1 6.24 14.22 -15.43
CA SER A 1 5.01 15.05 -15.49
C SER A 1 4.20 14.67 -16.70
N LEU A 2 3.16 13.86 -16.51
CA LEU A 2 1.80 14.12 -16.96
C LEU A 2 0.95 12.94 -16.45
N CYS A 3 0.00 13.22 -15.56
CA CYS A 3 -0.97 12.23 -15.06
C CYS A 3 -2.35 12.75 -15.46
N PHE A 4 -3.13 11.96 -16.19
CA PHE A 4 -4.46 12.33 -16.71
C PHE A 4 -5.52 11.55 -15.93
N GLY A 5 -6.36 12.25 -15.16
CA GLY A 5 -7.66 11.75 -14.69
C GLY A 5 -7.71 10.99 -13.37
N ALA A 6 -6.63 10.36 -12.90
CA ALA A 6 -6.56 9.71 -11.58
C ALA A 6 -5.68 10.52 -10.61
N LEU A 7 -5.92 10.40 -9.30
CA LEU A 7 -5.04 10.96 -8.27
C LEU A 7 -3.67 10.29 -8.41
N CYS A 8 -2.76 10.97 -9.09
CA CYS A 8 -1.41 10.50 -9.30
C CYS A 8 -0.62 10.61 -8.00
N PHE A 9 -0.15 9.49 -7.46
CA PHE A 9 0.62 9.50 -6.22
C PHE A 9 2.02 8.91 -6.40
N LYS A 10 2.83 9.05 -5.35
CA LYS A 10 4.18 8.49 -5.29
C LYS A 10 4.21 7.34 -4.30
N LEU A 11 4.58 6.15 -4.78
CA LEU A 11 4.83 4.98 -3.94
C LEU A 11 6.30 4.98 -3.50
N VAL A 12 6.57 5.34 -2.25
CA VAL A 12 7.91 5.27 -1.66
C VAL A 12 8.09 3.93 -0.96
N THR A 13 9.11 3.15 -1.34
CA THR A 13 9.33 1.80 -0.79
C THR A 13 10.81 1.48 -0.60
N ASP A 14 11.12 0.69 0.42
CA ASP A 14 12.44 0.06 0.62
C ASP A 14 12.50 -1.38 0.08
N CYS A 15 11.40 -1.86 -0.52
CA CYS A 15 11.29 -3.22 -1.05
C CYS A 15 11.97 -3.35 -2.43
N ASN A 16 13.04 -4.14 -2.48
CA ASN A 16 13.77 -4.41 -3.71
C ASN A 16 12.94 -5.17 -4.77
N ALA A 17 11.94 -5.96 -4.37
CA ALA A 17 11.07 -6.64 -5.32
C ALA A 17 10.20 -5.63 -6.10
N ILE A 18 9.56 -4.69 -5.39
CA ILE A 18 8.75 -3.63 -6.02
C ILE A 18 9.62 -2.75 -6.91
N ARG A 19 10.80 -2.33 -6.42
CA ARG A 19 11.76 -1.57 -7.22
C ARG A 19 12.13 -2.32 -8.51
N SER A 20 12.41 -3.61 -8.41
CA SER A 20 12.84 -4.43 -9.54
C SER A 20 11.71 -4.66 -10.55
N THR A 21 10.47 -4.88 -10.10
CA THR A 21 9.31 -5.03 -10.98
C THR A 21 8.82 -3.71 -11.58
N ALA A 22 9.04 -2.59 -10.90
CA ALA A 22 8.81 -1.27 -11.50
C ALA A 22 9.86 -0.94 -12.58
N ALA A 23 11.13 -1.31 -12.35
CA ALA A 23 12.24 -1.02 -13.27
C ALA A 23 12.31 -1.98 -14.47
N LYS A 24 11.94 -3.25 -14.27
CA LYS A 24 11.92 -4.28 -15.32
C LYS A 24 10.47 -4.61 -15.62
N LYS A 25 10.06 -4.63 -16.90
CA LYS A 25 8.81 -5.26 -17.37
C LYS A 25 8.76 -6.80 -17.13
N GLY A 26 9.51 -7.32 -16.15
CA GLY A 26 9.60 -8.73 -15.81
C GLY A 26 8.83 -9.01 -14.53
N HIS A 27 7.82 -9.88 -14.62
CA HIS A 27 7.06 -10.37 -13.49
C HIS A 27 7.98 -11.15 -12.54
N ILE A 28 8.19 -10.62 -11.33
CA ILE A 28 8.69 -11.44 -10.23
C ILE A 28 7.48 -12.25 -9.73
N PRO A 29 7.46 -13.59 -9.85
CA PRO A 29 6.27 -14.38 -9.57
C PRO A 29 5.69 -14.11 -8.17
N ARG A 30 6.56 -13.87 -7.19
CA ARG A 30 6.21 -13.57 -5.79
C ARG A 30 5.34 -12.33 -5.60
N ILE A 31 5.47 -11.33 -6.47
CA ILE A 31 4.70 -10.08 -6.38
C ILE A 31 3.77 -9.87 -7.58
N GLY A 32 3.73 -10.82 -8.52
CA GLY A 32 2.98 -10.68 -9.76
C GLY A 32 1.48 -10.43 -9.56
N ARG A 33 0.85 -11.15 -8.62
CA ARG A 33 -0.58 -10.96 -8.31
C ARG A 33 -0.87 -9.53 -7.83
N TRP A 34 -0.18 -9.08 -6.79
CA TRP A 34 -0.33 -7.73 -6.23
C TRP A 34 0.09 -6.64 -7.22
N TRP A 35 1.06 -6.91 -8.09
CA TRP A 35 1.49 -5.96 -9.10
C TRP A 35 0.40 -5.68 -10.14
N ILE A 36 -0.37 -6.69 -10.54
CA ILE A 36 -1.52 -6.53 -11.44
C ILE A 36 -2.56 -5.62 -10.81
N GLU A 37 -2.90 -5.85 -9.54
CA GLU A 37 -3.84 -4.99 -8.79
C GLU A 37 -3.33 -3.55 -8.69
N LEU A 38 -2.01 -3.36 -8.51
CA LEU A 38 -1.41 -2.02 -8.51
C LEU A 38 -1.53 -1.32 -9.86
N GLN A 39 -1.54 -2.01 -10.99
CA GLN A 39 -1.64 -1.37 -12.33
C GLN A 39 -2.95 -0.59 -12.55
N GLU A 40 -3.97 -0.78 -11.71
CA GLU A 40 -5.21 0.00 -11.76
C GLU A 40 -5.01 1.45 -11.29
N TYR A 41 -3.90 1.74 -10.61
CA TYR A 41 -3.59 3.05 -10.06
C TYR A 41 -2.52 3.77 -10.89
N ASP A 42 -2.63 5.10 -10.98
CA ASP A 42 -1.60 5.96 -11.56
C ASP A 42 -0.59 6.38 -10.47
N PHE A 43 0.62 5.81 -10.49
CA PHE A 43 1.66 6.15 -9.51
C PHE A 43 3.07 5.95 -10.05
N ASN A 44 4.02 6.63 -9.40
CA ASN A 44 5.45 6.47 -9.65
C ASN A 44 6.14 5.83 -8.44
N VAL A 45 7.03 4.87 -8.68
CA VAL A 45 7.79 4.18 -7.64
C VAL A 45 9.11 4.92 -7.36
N GLU A 46 9.33 5.29 -6.09
CA GLU A 46 10.60 5.83 -5.59
C GLU A 46 11.20 4.85 -4.58
N TYR A 47 12.39 4.34 -4.86
CA TYR A 47 13.11 3.51 -3.91
C TYR A 47 13.83 4.36 -2.87
N ARG A 48 13.65 4.03 -1.58
CA ARG A 48 14.36 4.64 -0.46
C ARG A 48 14.88 3.55 0.48
N PRO A 49 16.18 3.53 0.84
CA PRO A 49 16.70 2.53 1.78
C PRO A 49 15.96 2.57 3.13
N GLY A 50 15.72 1.40 3.73
CA GLY A 50 14.99 1.27 5.00
C GLY A 50 15.60 2.10 6.16
N ALA A 51 16.93 2.27 6.16
CA ALA A 51 17.62 3.16 7.11
C ALA A 51 17.16 4.63 7.05
N LYS A 52 16.52 5.06 5.95
CA LYS A 52 15.92 6.40 5.77
C LYS A 52 14.39 6.39 5.92
N MET A 53 13.82 5.29 6.41
CA MET A 53 12.37 5.08 6.57
C MET A 53 12.01 4.62 8.00
N SER A 54 12.73 5.12 9.02
CA SER A 54 12.51 4.74 10.43
C SER A 54 11.07 4.96 10.91
N HIS A 55 10.37 5.97 10.39
CA HIS A 55 8.96 6.20 10.68
C HIS A 55 8.08 5.03 10.20
N VAL A 56 8.31 4.53 8.98
CA VAL A 56 7.56 3.38 8.42
C VAL A 56 7.91 2.10 9.17
N ASP A 57 9.19 1.90 9.51
CA ASP A 57 9.66 0.73 10.27
C ASP A 57 9.08 0.71 11.70
N CYS A 58 8.97 1.87 12.35
CA CYS A 58 8.32 1.99 13.65
C CYS A 58 6.86 1.53 13.58
N PHE A 59 6.09 2.00 12.58
CA PHE A 59 4.69 1.59 12.42
C PHE A 59 4.53 0.11 12.09
N SER A 60 5.42 -0.47 11.28
CA SER A 60 5.32 -1.89 10.91
C SER A 60 5.67 -2.83 12.06
N ARG A 61 6.56 -2.41 12.98
CA ARG A 61 6.96 -3.20 14.16
C ARG A 61 6.06 -3.01 15.37
N ASN A 62 5.31 -1.92 15.41
CA ASN A 62 4.46 -1.54 16.53
C ASN A 62 2.98 -1.49 16.09
N PRO A 63 2.38 -2.64 15.71
CA PRO A 63 0.98 -2.67 15.33
C PRO A 63 0.12 -2.16 16.50
N PRO A 64 -0.96 -1.40 16.21
CA PRO A 64 -1.88 -0.99 17.25
C PRO A 64 -2.39 -2.26 17.95
N LEU A 65 -2.48 -2.19 19.28
CA LEU A 65 -3.14 -3.24 20.05
C LEU A 65 -4.53 -3.42 19.43
N THR A 66 -4.84 -4.64 18.99
CA THR A 66 -6.20 -5.00 18.62
C THR A 66 -7.05 -4.84 19.88
N GLN A 67 -7.68 -3.69 20.03
CA GLN A 67 -8.81 -3.58 20.94
C GLN A 67 -9.89 -4.45 20.31
N ASP A 68 -10.29 -5.50 21.03
CA ASP A 68 -11.53 -6.19 20.76
C ASP A 68 -12.66 -5.17 20.95
N TYR A 69 -12.96 -4.40 19.91
CA TYR A 69 -14.12 -3.54 19.90
C TYR A 69 -15.31 -4.49 19.97
N ASN A 70 -15.93 -4.59 21.14
CA ASN A 70 -17.28 -5.13 21.25
C ASN A 70 -18.19 -4.18 20.47
N VAL A 71 -18.31 -4.42 19.16
CA VAL A 71 -19.22 -3.69 18.29
C VAL A 71 -20.62 -4.06 18.77
N ASN A 72 -21.22 -3.17 19.56
CA ASN A 72 -22.66 -3.21 19.76
C ASN A 72 -23.28 -2.89 18.39
N ILE A 73 -23.62 -3.94 17.64
CA ILE A 73 -24.41 -3.82 16.43
C ILE A 73 -25.78 -3.31 16.87
N ILE A 74 -25.95 -1.99 16.83
CA ILE A 74 -27.28 -1.39 16.94
C ILE A 74 -27.93 -1.66 15.59
N ASN A 75 -28.76 -2.70 15.54
CA ASN A 75 -29.59 -2.96 14.36
C ASN A 75 -30.54 -1.77 14.20
N LEU A 76 -30.21 -0.88 13.27
CA LEU A 76 -31.12 0.14 12.75
C LEU A 76 -32.10 -0.56 11.80
N THR A 77 -32.93 -1.43 12.35
CA THR A 77 -34.11 -1.91 11.63
C THR A 77 -35.31 -1.13 12.13
N GLU A 78 -35.75 -0.28 11.21
CA GLU A 78 -37.12 0.17 10.97
C GLU A 78 -37.68 1.32 11.82
N ALA A 79 -37.91 2.42 11.08
CA ALA A 79 -39.05 3.34 11.10
C ALA A 79 -39.46 4.00 12.43
N ASP A 80 -39.28 5.32 12.48
CA ASP A 80 -40.38 6.31 12.47
C ASP A 80 -39.88 7.67 11.96
#